data_AF-A0A4R9BDR8-F1
#
_entry.id   AF-A0A4R9BDR8-F1
#
_cell.length_a   1.000
_cell.length_b   1.000
_cell.length_c   1.000
_cell.angle_alpha   90.00
_cell.angle_beta   90.00
_cell.angle_gamma   90.00
#
_symmetry.space_group_name_H-M   'P 1'
#
loop_
_entity.id
_entity.type
_entity.pdbx_description
1 polymer ?
#
loop_
_entity_poly.entity_id
_entity_poly.type
_entity_poly.pdbx_seq_one_letter_code
_entity_poly.pdbx_strand_id
1 'polypeptide(L)'
;MASFVTRRLIAAVFVLLAATFLMYILVSMSGDPLKELRESSAPNKLELMEARTRLLNLDVPPFFRYFIWLGGIAQCFVGQCDFGVNVQGLPVNVLLQQAMGSTLQLVVSAQLIAIVVGLAVGITTALRQYSGYDYSITFASFLFFSLPIFWVAVLLKQYIAIGFNDWLAEPSIGIAVLIGISIVSGLLWMSVLGGTGRKRLTTLAVATVSTGALLAYLNLTGWFSTPSIGIVGVVLTAVAAALGVTAISVGLKNRNALRGSLVTAAVGIALYYPMTWYVFRFMTLPLFLGLAVLSVVVGGAIGYFLGGRDRWQSARTSAIVSVIISAVIALEGHLFYWNDYFNSTRINGRPIATFGSATPNLGGNFWVQGIDTFTHLLLPTIAIILISFAGLTRYTRSSMLEVMNQDYIRTARSKGLTQRTVVVRHALRNALIPIATIIALDIGALIGGAVITEFVFGWSGMGQLFQKGLQNVDPNPVMAFFVVTGLLTVIFNLVADLLYASLDPRIRVS
;
A
#
# COMPACT_ATOMS: atom_id res chain seq x y z
N MET A 1 15.48 -30.41 -1.32
CA MET A 1 14.43 -29.38 -1.11
C MET A 1 13.16 -29.95 -0.50
N ALA A 2 12.52 -30.97 -1.11
CA ALA A 2 11.26 -31.53 -0.59
C ALA A 2 11.36 -31.97 0.88
N SER A 3 12.38 -32.76 1.25
CA SER A 3 12.60 -33.19 2.65
C SER A 3 12.73 -32.01 3.64
N PHE A 4 13.45 -30.94 3.25
CA PHE A 4 13.58 -29.73 4.07
C PHE A 4 12.23 -29.02 4.26
N VAL A 5 11.50 -28.81 3.16
CA VAL A 5 10.17 -28.18 3.17
C VAL A 5 9.20 -29.01 4.01
N THR A 6 9.16 -30.33 3.83
CA THR A 6 8.30 -31.23 4.60
C THR A 6 8.62 -31.19 6.09
N ARG A 7 9.89 -31.30 6.48
CA ARG A 7 10.30 -31.22 7.90
C ARG A 7 9.87 -29.89 8.53
N ARG A 8 10.01 -28.79 7.79
CA ARG A 8 9.63 -27.46 8.26
C ARG A 8 8.12 -27.28 8.35
N LEU A 9 7.35 -27.79 7.38
CA LEU A 9 5.88 -27.77 7.43
C LEU A 9 5.34 -28.60 8.61
N ILE A 10 5.91 -29.78 8.84
CA ILE A 10 5.53 -30.61 10.01
C ILE A 10 5.79 -29.85 11.31
N ALA A 11 7.00 -29.29 11.48
CA ALA A 11 7.33 -28.49 12.65
C ALA A 11 6.39 -27.29 12.82
N ALA A 12 6.06 -26.59 11.73
CA ALA A 12 5.14 -25.46 11.74
C ALA A 12 3.72 -25.85 12.16
N VAL A 13 3.21 -27.00 11.71
CA VAL A 13 1.90 -27.52 12.13
C VAL A 13 1.89 -27.79 13.63
N PHE A 14 2.91 -28.45 14.17
CA PHE A 14 3.00 -28.71 15.61
C PHE A 14 3.09 -27.41 16.43
N VAL A 15 3.87 -26.43 15.97
CA VAL A 15 3.97 -25.11 16.61
C VAL A 15 2.62 -24.39 16.58
N LEU A 16 1.92 -24.42 15.43
CA LEU A 16 0.59 -23.81 15.30
C LEU A 16 -0.43 -24.48 16.22
N LEU A 17 -0.44 -25.81 16.31
CA LEU A 17 -1.34 -26.55 17.21
C LEU A 17 -1.05 -26.23 18.67
N ALA A 18 0.23 -26.23 19.08
CA ALA A 18 0.62 -25.88 20.44
C ALA A 18 0.26 -24.42 20.78
N ALA A 19 0.56 -23.48 19.87
CA ALA A 19 0.24 -22.07 20.05
C ALA A 19 -1.28 -21.84 20.12
N THR A 20 -2.06 -22.48 19.25
CA THR A 20 -3.51 -22.35 19.24
C THR A 20 -4.16 -22.94 20.48
N PHE A 21 -3.68 -24.08 20.95
CA PHE A 21 -4.11 -24.69 22.21
C PHE A 21 -3.85 -23.78 23.41
N LEU A 22 -2.61 -23.26 23.54
CA LEU A 22 -2.24 -22.35 24.62
C LEU A 22 -3.08 -21.07 24.57
N MET A 23 -3.22 -20.46 23.39
CA MET A 23 -4.01 -19.23 23.24
C MET A 23 -5.49 -19.45 23.56
N TYR A 24 -6.08 -20.56 23.11
CA TYR A 24 -7.47 -20.89 23.41
C TYR A 24 -7.71 -20.96 24.92
N ILE A 25 -6.83 -21.65 25.64
CA ILE A 25 -6.92 -21.78 27.09
C ILE A 25 -6.72 -20.42 27.76
N LEU A 26 -5.70 -19.65 27.37
CA LEU A 26 -5.41 -18.34 27.95
C LEU A 26 -6.60 -17.37 27.78
N VAL A 27 -7.22 -17.34 26.60
CA VAL A 27 -8.41 -16.50 26.36
C VAL A 27 -9.59 -17.02 27.16
N SER A 28 -9.80 -18.33 27.20
CA SER A 28 -10.89 -18.93 27.96
C SER A 28 -10.79 -18.70 29.47
N MET A 29 -9.57 -18.48 29.98
CA MET A 29 -9.28 -18.24 31.40
C MET A 29 -9.05 -16.76 31.73
N SER A 30 -9.01 -15.87 30.74
CA SER A 30 -8.67 -14.45 30.96
C SER A 30 -9.77 -13.66 31.66
N GLY A 31 -11.00 -14.17 31.66
CA GLY A 31 -12.13 -13.52 32.31
C GLY A 31 -13.43 -14.30 32.15
N ASP A 32 -14.53 -13.56 32.22
CA ASP A 32 -15.88 -14.10 32.23
C ASP A 32 -16.67 -13.66 30.98
N PRO A 33 -16.97 -14.58 30.04
CA PRO A 33 -17.70 -14.26 28.79
C PRO A 33 -19.18 -13.92 29.01
N LEU A 34 -19.71 -14.12 30.21
CA LEU A 34 -21.10 -13.81 30.57
C LEU A 34 -21.19 -12.55 31.46
N LYS A 35 -20.09 -11.84 31.69
CA LYS A 35 -20.03 -10.67 32.57
C LYS A 35 -21.08 -9.62 32.23
N GLU A 36 -21.21 -9.26 30.96
CA GLU A 36 -22.20 -8.28 30.48
C GLU A 36 -23.65 -8.70 30.82
N LEU A 37 -23.98 -9.99 30.71
CA LEU A 37 -25.31 -10.49 31.04
C LEU A 37 -25.55 -10.58 32.55
N ARG A 38 -24.51 -10.87 33.35
CA ARG A 38 -24.61 -10.87 34.82
C ARG A 38 -24.85 -9.46 35.38
N GLU A 39 -24.21 -8.46 34.78
CA GLU A 39 -24.33 -7.04 35.14
C GLU A 39 -25.60 -6.39 34.58
N SER A 40 -26.27 -7.03 33.62
CA SER A 40 -27.52 -6.53 33.03
C SER A 40 -28.68 -6.55 34.03
N SER A 41 -29.50 -5.50 33.98
CA SER A 41 -30.76 -5.37 34.73
C SER A 41 -31.95 -6.00 34.02
N ALA A 42 -31.75 -6.64 32.85
CA ALA A 42 -32.83 -7.23 32.08
C ALA A 42 -33.55 -8.35 32.85
N PRO A 43 -34.90 -8.40 32.82
CA PRO A 43 -35.67 -9.41 33.56
C PRO A 43 -35.43 -10.84 33.04
N ASN A 44 -35.07 -11.00 31.77
CA ASN A 44 -34.75 -12.27 31.12
C ASN A 44 -33.25 -12.61 31.14
N LYS A 45 -32.43 -11.97 31.99
CA LYS A 45 -30.98 -12.19 32.00
C LYS A 45 -30.55 -13.65 32.20
N LEU A 46 -31.27 -14.41 33.03
CA LEU A 46 -30.94 -15.81 33.30
C LEU A 46 -31.12 -16.68 32.05
N GLU A 47 -32.21 -16.47 31.31
CA GLU A 47 -32.48 -17.15 30.05
C GLU A 47 -31.42 -16.82 28.99
N LEU A 48 -31.02 -15.56 28.89
CA LEU A 48 -29.96 -15.12 27.98
C LEU A 48 -28.59 -15.74 28.35
N MET A 49 -28.30 -15.88 29.65
CA MET A 49 -27.08 -16.53 30.13
C MET A 49 -27.05 -18.01 29.76
N GLU A 50 -28.14 -18.75 29.99
CA GLU A 50 -28.24 -20.16 29.61
C GLU A 50 -28.18 -20.37 28.09
N ALA A 51 -28.82 -19.49 27.32
CA ALA A 51 -28.73 -19.51 25.87
C ALA A 51 -27.29 -19.33 25.38
N ARG A 52 -26.55 -18.35 25.93
CA ARG A 52 -25.15 -18.10 25.58
C ARG A 52 -24.20 -19.20 26.06
N THR A 53 -24.49 -19.79 27.22
CA THR A 53 -23.74 -20.92 27.78
C THR A 53 -23.82 -22.14 26.86
N ARG A 54 -25.03 -22.47 26.37
CA ARG A 54 -25.23 -23.55 25.39
C ARG A 54 -24.61 -23.23 24.03
N LEU A 55 -24.76 -21.99 23.56
CA LEU A 55 -24.25 -21.55 22.27
C LEU A 55 -22.72 -21.66 22.16
N LEU A 56 -22.00 -21.32 23.24
CA LEU A 56 -20.53 -21.34 23.28
C LEU A 56 -19.94 -22.56 23.98
N ASN A 57 -20.76 -23.53 24.40
CA ASN A 57 -20.35 -24.68 25.23
C ASN A 57 -19.58 -24.25 26.49
N LEU A 58 -20.05 -23.22 27.21
CA LEU A 58 -19.38 -22.71 28.41
C LEU A 58 -19.40 -23.70 29.59
N ASP A 59 -20.31 -24.68 29.56
CA ASP A 59 -20.39 -25.77 30.56
C ASP A 59 -19.24 -26.80 30.43
N VAL A 60 -18.55 -26.81 29.29
CA VAL A 60 -17.45 -27.73 29.01
C VAL A 60 -16.13 -27.09 29.46
N PRO A 61 -15.26 -27.80 30.21
CA PRO A 61 -13.95 -27.27 30.59
C PRO A 61 -13.16 -26.80 29.36
N PRO A 62 -12.41 -25.67 29.45
CA PRO A 62 -11.71 -25.07 28.30
C PRO A 62 -10.83 -26.03 27.50
N PHE A 63 -10.19 -26.98 28.20
CA PHE A 63 -9.36 -28.03 27.59
C PHE A 63 -10.14 -28.86 26.56
N PHE A 64 -11.31 -29.39 26.93
CA PHE A 64 -12.13 -30.19 26.01
C PHE A 64 -12.79 -29.32 24.94
N ARG A 65 -13.17 -28.09 25.30
CA ARG A 65 -13.77 -27.13 24.39
C ARG A 65 -12.85 -26.77 23.21
N TYR A 66 -11.53 -26.73 23.43
CA TYR A 66 -10.55 -26.59 22.35
C TYR A 66 -10.66 -27.72 21.32
N PHE A 67 -10.79 -28.98 21.75
CA PHE A 67 -10.87 -30.11 20.82
C PHE A 67 -12.19 -30.13 20.04
N ILE A 68 -13.29 -29.66 20.64
CA ILE A 68 -14.56 -29.44 19.92
C ILE A 68 -14.35 -28.40 18.81
N TRP A 69 -13.74 -27.27 19.15
CA TRP A 69 -13.45 -26.20 18.19
C TRP A 69 -12.45 -26.65 17.10
N LEU A 70 -11.40 -27.38 17.47
CA LEU A 70 -10.43 -27.96 16.52
C LEU A 70 -11.10 -28.96 15.57
N GLY A 71 -12.10 -29.72 16.06
CA GLY A 71 -12.93 -30.60 15.24
C GLY A 71 -13.70 -29.83 14.16
N GLY A 72 -14.22 -28.64 14.48
CA GLY A 72 -14.84 -27.74 13.49
C GLY A 72 -13.85 -27.26 12.43
N ILE A 73 -12.63 -26.89 12.82
CA ILE A 73 -11.58 -26.51 11.85
C ILE A 73 -11.11 -27.69 11.01
N ALA A 74 -11.03 -28.90 11.58
CA ALA A 74 -10.60 -30.08 10.82
C ALA A 74 -11.53 -30.34 9.62
N GLN A 75 -12.78 -29.89 9.64
CA GLN A 75 -13.69 -29.96 8.50
C GLN A 75 -13.28 -29.06 7.33
N CYS A 76 -12.36 -28.09 7.54
CA CYS A 76 -11.71 -27.36 6.45
C CYS A 76 -11.03 -28.27 5.43
N PHE A 77 -10.50 -29.43 5.84
CA PHE A 77 -9.87 -30.39 4.91
C PHE A 77 -10.87 -30.99 3.92
N VAL A 78 -12.17 -30.95 4.23
CA VAL A 78 -13.28 -31.41 3.38
C VAL A 78 -14.02 -30.23 2.75
N GLY A 79 -13.51 -29.00 2.90
CA GLY A 79 -14.08 -27.78 2.33
C GLY A 79 -15.22 -27.14 3.14
N GLN A 80 -15.52 -27.65 4.34
CA GLN A 80 -16.54 -27.11 5.25
C GLN A 80 -15.89 -26.56 6.50
N CYS A 81 -15.12 -25.47 6.37
CA CYS A 81 -14.52 -24.82 7.54
C CYS A 81 -15.58 -24.35 8.53
N ASP A 82 -15.40 -24.61 9.82
CA ASP A 82 -16.20 -24.02 10.89
C ASP A 82 -15.30 -23.47 12.00
N PHE A 83 -15.30 -22.14 12.17
CA PHE A 83 -14.60 -21.44 13.25
C PHE A 83 -15.49 -21.23 14.49
N GLY A 84 -16.73 -21.72 14.46
CA GLY A 84 -17.74 -21.51 15.48
C GLY A 84 -18.48 -20.18 15.33
N VAL A 85 -19.21 -19.83 16.39
CA VAL A 85 -19.98 -18.60 16.52
C VAL A 85 -19.38 -17.71 17.60
N ASN A 86 -19.55 -16.39 17.47
CA ASN A 86 -19.11 -15.45 18.48
C ASN A 86 -20.14 -15.32 19.61
N VAL A 87 -19.84 -14.52 20.64
CA VAL A 87 -20.75 -14.26 21.78
C VAL A 87 -22.12 -13.71 21.34
N GLN A 88 -22.22 -13.01 20.21
CA GLN A 88 -23.49 -12.54 19.64
C GLN A 88 -24.24 -13.59 18.80
N GLY A 89 -23.70 -14.80 18.64
CA GLY A 89 -24.27 -15.86 17.80
C GLY A 89 -24.01 -15.71 16.31
N LEU A 90 -23.14 -14.78 15.91
CA LEU A 90 -22.75 -14.60 14.51
C LEU A 90 -21.68 -15.62 14.12
N PRO A 91 -21.78 -16.27 12.94
CA PRO A 91 -20.75 -17.17 12.45
C PRO A 91 -19.40 -16.45 12.26
N VAL A 92 -18.37 -16.98 12.89
CA VAL A 92 -17.03 -16.39 12.84
C VAL A 92 -16.45 -16.43 11.42
N ASN A 93 -16.83 -17.41 10.61
CA ASN A 93 -16.43 -17.50 9.20
C ASN A 93 -16.74 -16.24 8.38
N VAL A 94 -17.93 -15.67 8.56
CA VAL A 94 -18.35 -14.47 7.82
C VAL A 94 -17.56 -13.25 8.30
N LEU A 95 -17.40 -13.12 9.62
CA LEU A 95 -16.60 -12.06 10.22
C LEU A 95 -15.13 -12.14 9.78
N LEU A 96 -14.58 -13.35 9.74
CA LEU A 96 -13.23 -13.62 9.32
C LEU A 96 -13.02 -13.26 7.84
N GLN A 97 -13.92 -13.66 6.95
CA GLN A 97 -13.80 -13.36 5.52
C GLN A 97 -13.78 -11.85 5.26
N GLN A 98 -14.66 -11.10 5.91
CA GLN A 98 -14.70 -9.64 5.79
C GLN A 98 -13.44 -9.00 6.37
N ALA A 99 -13.04 -9.42 7.57
CA ALA A 99 -11.86 -8.92 8.26
C ALA A 99 -10.56 -9.20 7.49
N MET A 100 -10.42 -10.41 6.92
CA MET A 100 -9.29 -10.82 6.10
C MET A 100 -9.16 -9.94 4.85
N GLY A 101 -10.26 -9.69 4.14
CA GLY A 101 -10.27 -8.81 2.97
C GLY A 101 -9.74 -7.42 3.29
N SER A 102 -10.23 -6.83 4.38
CA SER A 102 -9.80 -5.50 4.85
C SER A 102 -8.34 -5.45 5.27
N THR A 103 -7.85 -6.44 6.02
CA THR A 103 -6.43 -6.48 6.46
C THR A 103 -5.50 -6.71 5.27
N LEU A 104 -5.84 -7.63 4.36
CA LEU A 104 -5.03 -7.89 3.18
C LEU A 104 -4.97 -6.68 2.27
N GLN A 105 -6.08 -5.98 2.04
CA GLN A 105 -6.10 -4.75 1.25
C GLN A 105 -5.15 -3.70 1.85
N LEU A 106 -5.21 -3.49 3.16
CA LEU A 106 -4.35 -2.54 3.86
C LEU A 106 -2.86 -2.94 3.80
N VAL A 107 -2.53 -4.17 4.22
CA VAL A 107 -1.14 -4.63 4.32
C VAL A 107 -0.48 -4.74 2.95
N VAL A 108 -1.18 -5.32 1.96
CA VAL A 108 -0.63 -5.51 0.61
C VAL A 108 -0.42 -4.17 -0.08
N SER A 109 -1.39 -3.25 -0.01
CA SER A 109 -1.26 -1.93 -0.65
C SER A 109 -0.10 -1.13 -0.03
N ALA A 110 -0.02 -1.08 1.30
CA ALA A 110 1.06 -0.39 2.00
C ALA A 110 2.41 -1.01 1.69
N GLN A 111 2.51 -2.34 1.70
CA GLN A 111 3.79 -3.02 1.50
C GLN A 111 4.29 -2.90 0.06
N LEU A 112 3.41 -2.96 -0.95
CA LEU A 112 3.83 -2.73 -2.34
C LEU A 112 4.46 -1.35 -2.51
N ILE A 113 3.85 -0.31 -1.94
CA ILE A 113 4.39 1.05 -1.98
C ILE A 113 5.71 1.13 -1.19
N ALA A 114 5.76 0.54 0.01
CA ALA A 114 6.95 0.53 0.84
C ALA A 114 8.14 -0.18 0.16
N ILE A 115 7.90 -1.29 -0.54
CA ILE A 115 8.93 -1.99 -1.32
C ILE A 115 9.46 -1.08 -2.43
N VAL A 116 8.58 -0.47 -3.23
CA VAL A 116 9.00 0.38 -4.35
C VAL A 116 9.82 1.57 -3.85
N VAL A 117 9.31 2.28 -2.83
CA VAL A 117 9.96 3.48 -2.30
C VAL A 117 11.23 3.12 -1.52
N GLY A 118 11.17 2.12 -0.64
CA GLY A 118 12.30 1.68 0.19
C GLY A 118 13.45 1.11 -0.64
N LEU A 119 13.15 0.31 -1.68
CA LEU A 119 14.17 -0.18 -2.61
C LEU A 119 14.79 0.99 -3.38
N ALA A 120 13.97 1.86 -3.97
CA ALA A 120 14.46 2.98 -4.77
C ALA A 120 15.38 3.89 -3.94
N VAL A 121 14.95 4.26 -2.73
CA VAL A 121 15.71 5.13 -1.83
C VAL A 121 16.94 4.42 -1.24
N GLY A 122 16.85 3.14 -0.88
CA GLY A 122 18.00 2.36 -0.41
C GLY A 122 19.09 2.20 -1.47
N ILE A 123 18.70 1.99 -2.73
CA ILE A 123 19.63 1.91 -3.86
C ILE A 123 20.29 3.28 -4.11
N THR A 124 19.50 4.36 -4.20
CA THR A 124 20.05 5.69 -4.51
C THR A 124 20.95 6.23 -3.41
N THR A 125 20.65 5.95 -2.14
CA THR A 125 21.53 6.33 -1.01
C THR A 125 22.85 5.55 -1.03
N ALA A 126 22.83 4.24 -1.32
CA ALA A 126 24.05 3.44 -1.46
C ALA A 126 24.94 3.94 -2.60
N LEU A 127 24.35 4.31 -3.74
CA LEU A 127 25.11 4.84 -4.88
C LEU A 127 25.70 6.24 -4.63
N ARG A 128 25.16 6.97 -3.66
CA ARG A 128 25.59 8.32 -3.27
C ARG A 128 26.04 8.33 -1.82
N GLN A 129 26.83 7.32 -1.45
CA GLN A 129 27.37 7.15 -0.11
C GLN A 129 28.08 8.43 0.37
N TYR A 130 27.86 8.82 1.62
CA TYR A 130 28.42 10.02 2.25
C TYR A 130 27.95 11.36 1.65
N SER A 131 26.91 11.35 0.82
CA SER A 131 26.27 12.58 0.35
C SER A 131 25.26 13.13 1.36
N GLY A 132 24.89 14.41 1.22
CA GLY A 132 23.82 15.01 2.04
C GLY A 132 22.50 14.24 1.94
N TYR A 133 22.17 13.70 0.76
CA TYR A 133 21.01 12.84 0.56
C TYR A 133 21.09 11.55 1.39
N ASP A 134 22.27 10.91 1.43
CA ASP A 134 22.49 9.71 2.24
C ASP A 134 22.29 9.99 3.73
N TYR A 135 22.88 11.08 4.25
CA TYR A 135 22.69 11.47 5.66
C TYR A 135 21.24 11.82 5.99
N SER A 136 20.54 12.58 5.15
CA SER A 136 19.14 12.96 5.38
C SER A 136 18.21 11.74 5.42
N ILE A 137 18.36 10.82 4.46
CA ILE A 137 17.54 9.61 4.41
C ILE A 137 17.88 8.66 5.55
N THR A 138 19.17 8.52 5.88
CA THR A 138 19.60 7.67 7.00
C THR A 138 19.03 8.19 8.32
N PHE A 139 19.09 9.51 8.56
CA PHE A 139 18.47 10.15 9.71
C PHE A 139 16.95 9.91 9.75
N ALA A 140 16.25 10.17 8.64
CA ALA A 140 14.81 9.94 8.56
C ALA A 140 14.44 8.47 8.80
N SER A 141 15.22 7.53 8.26
CA SER A 141 15.02 6.10 8.45
C SER A 141 15.19 5.72 9.93
N PHE A 142 16.24 6.22 10.59
CA PHE A 142 16.43 5.97 12.03
C PHE A 142 15.34 6.60 12.89
N LEU A 143 14.89 7.82 12.54
CA LEU A 143 13.79 8.48 13.21
C LEU A 143 12.54 7.61 13.14
N PHE A 144 12.07 7.24 11.95
CA PHE A 144 10.86 6.43 11.79
C PHE A 144 11.00 5.02 12.37
N PHE A 145 12.18 4.42 12.31
CA PHE A 145 12.44 3.12 12.94
C PHE A 145 12.28 3.17 14.47
N SER A 146 12.58 4.31 15.09
CA SER A 146 12.57 4.47 16.55
C SER A 146 11.20 4.92 17.09
N LEU A 147 10.28 5.33 16.21
CA LEU A 147 8.97 5.82 16.61
C LEU A 147 7.96 4.66 16.75
N PRO A 148 7.28 4.54 17.90
CA PRO A 148 6.19 3.58 18.03
C PRO A 148 5.06 3.84 17.02
N ILE A 149 4.51 2.78 16.43
CA ILE A 149 3.44 2.88 15.42
C ILE A 149 2.23 3.68 15.91
N PHE A 150 1.81 3.48 17.17
CA PHE A 150 0.65 4.19 17.71
C PHE A 150 0.90 5.71 17.79
N TRP A 151 2.15 6.12 18.06
CA TRP A 151 2.51 7.53 18.13
C TRP A 151 2.48 8.16 16.74
N VAL A 152 3.05 7.48 15.74
CA VAL A 152 2.96 7.90 14.33
C VAL A 152 1.49 8.00 13.91
N ALA A 153 0.68 7.00 14.22
CA ALA A 153 -0.74 6.99 13.89
C ALA A 153 -1.50 8.17 14.53
N VAL A 154 -1.24 8.49 15.80
CA VAL A 154 -1.83 9.65 16.48
C VAL A 154 -1.40 10.96 15.82
N LEU A 155 -0.13 11.12 15.45
CA LEU A 155 0.33 12.30 14.73
C LEU A 155 -0.33 12.45 13.36
N LEU A 156 -0.45 11.35 12.61
CA LEU A 156 -1.13 11.34 11.32
C LEU A 156 -2.60 11.77 11.48
N LYS A 157 -3.31 11.27 12.50
CA LYS A 157 -4.67 11.72 12.80
C LYS A 157 -4.72 13.20 13.14
N GLN A 158 -3.86 13.67 14.04
CA GLN A 158 -3.92 15.05 14.53
C GLN A 158 -3.56 16.07 13.43
N TYR A 159 -2.45 15.84 12.73
CA TYR A 159 -1.91 16.84 11.82
C TYR A 159 -2.32 16.63 10.35
N ILE A 160 -2.41 15.37 9.89
CA ILE A 160 -2.75 15.09 8.48
C ILE A 160 -4.26 14.95 8.28
N ALA A 161 -5.01 14.44 9.24
CA ALA A 161 -6.45 14.29 9.08
C ALA A 161 -7.22 15.46 9.67
N ILE A 162 -7.16 15.65 10.99
CA ILE A 162 -7.92 16.68 11.70
C ILE A 162 -7.47 18.07 11.23
N GLY A 163 -6.17 18.37 11.35
CA GLY A 163 -5.62 19.67 10.94
C GLY A 163 -5.85 19.99 9.46
N PHE A 164 -5.76 19.00 8.56
CA PHE A 164 -6.04 19.22 7.14
C PHE A 164 -7.53 19.40 6.85
N ASN A 165 -8.40 18.61 7.48
CA ASN A 165 -9.86 18.78 7.35
C ASN A 165 -10.31 20.15 7.86
N ASP A 166 -9.73 20.63 8.97
CA ASP A 166 -10.05 21.95 9.51
C ASP A 166 -9.56 23.06 8.57
N TRP A 167 -8.38 22.88 7.97
CA TRP A 167 -7.88 23.80 6.94
C TRP A 167 -8.72 23.77 5.66
N LEU A 168 -9.24 22.61 5.25
CA LEU A 168 -10.10 22.47 4.06
C LEU A 168 -11.44 23.21 4.19
N ALA A 169 -11.89 23.53 5.41
CA ALA A 169 -13.09 24.34 5.60
C ALA A 169 -12.90 25.76 5.05
N GLU A 170 -11.69 26.32 5.19
CA GLU A 170 -11.31 27.64 4.67
C GLU A 170 -9.90 27.59 4.05
N PRO A 171 -9.74 26.94 2.88
CA PRO A 171 -8.44 26.58 2.37
C PRO A 171 -7.73 27.81 1.82
N SER A 172 -6.90 28.40 2.67
CA SER A 172 -6.03 29.52 2.33
C SER A 172 -4.62 29.22 2.82
N ILE A 173 -3.63 29.42 1.94
CA ILE A 173 -2.22 29.33 2.30
C ILE A 173 -1.71 30.74 2.55
N GLY A 174 -1.41 31.05 3.81
CA GLY A 174 -0.77 32.32 4.16
C GLY A 174 0.57 32.49 3.43
N ILE A 175 0.91 33.71 3.03
CA ILE A 175 2.12 34.02 2.25
C ILE A 175 3.39 33.48 2.94
N ALA A 176 3.48 33.59 4.26
CA ALA A 176 4.61 33.06 5.03
C ALA A 176 4.74 31.52 4.93
N VAL A 177 3.61 30.80 5.00
CA VAL A 177 3.57 29.33 4.87
C VAL A 177 3.93 28.93 3.45
N LEU A 178 3.42 29.65 2.44
CA LEU A 178 3.76 29.42 1.04
C LEU A 178 5.27 29.54 0.80
N ILE A 179 5.88 30.63 1.29
CA ILE A 179 7.33 30.84 1.18
C ILE A 179 8.09 29.73 1.91
N GLY A 180 7.66 29.38 3.13
CA GLY A 180 8.26 28.32 3.93
C GLY A 180 8.26 26.97 3.22
N ILE A 181 7.09 26.51 2.74
CA ILE A 181 6.95 25.23 2.01
C ILE A 181 7.80 25.25 0.73
N SER A 182 7.82 26.38 0.02
CA SER A 182 8.58 26.51 -1.23
C SER A 182 10.09 26.37 -0.99
N ILE A 183 10.62 27.02 0.05
CA ILE A 183 12.04 26.91 0.42
C ILE A 183 12.38 25.48 0.86
N VAL A 184 11.52 24.86 1.68
CA VAL A 184 11.72 23.46 2.12
C VAL A 184 11.73 22.50 0.93
N SER A 185 10.78 22.64 0.01
CA SER A 185 10.76 21.88 -1.26
C SER A 185 12.05 22.09 -2.05
N GLY A 186 12.50 23.33 -2.17
CA GLY A 186 13.75 23.66 -2.87
C GLY A 186 14.98 23.00 -2.23
N LEU A 187 15.07 23.01 -0.90
CA LEU A 187 16.15 22.34 -0.16
C LEU A 187 16.11 20.82 -0.35
N LEU A 188 14.90 20.24 -0.36
CA LEU A 188 14.70 18.82 -0.62
C LEU A 188 15.21 18.44 -2.02
N TRP A 189 14.76 19.15 -3.06
CA TRP A 189 15.19 18.89 -4.44
C TRP A 189 16.69 19.15 -4.65
N MET A 190 17.25 20.17 -3.98
CA MET A 190 18.69 20.43 -3.97
C MET A 190 19.48 19.22 -3.40
N SER A 191 19.01 18.64 -2.29
CA SER A 191 19.62 17.44 -1.69
C SER A 191 19.50 16.23 -2.62
N VAL A 192 18.32 16.02 -3.21
CA VAL A 192 18.01 14.87 -4.08
C VAL A 192 18.74 14.93 -5.41
N LEU A 193 18.93 16.10 -6.05
CA LEU A 193 19.58 16.17 -7.36
C LEU A 193 21.11 16.30 -7.26
N GLY A 194 21.63 16.86 -6.16
CA GLY A 194 23.07 16.99 -5.92
C GLY A 194 23.81 17.81 -6.98
N GLY A 195 25.12 17.59 -7.11
CA GLY A 195 25.98 18.28 -8.09
C GLY A 195 26.88 19.38 -7.50
N THR A 196 27.49 20.17 -8.38
CA THR A 196 28.38 21.29 -8.03
C THR A 196 27.63 22.40 -7.28
N GLY A 197 28.34 23.26 -6.55
CA GLY A 197 27.72 24.36 -5.79
C GLY A 197 26.78 25.23 -6.64
N ARG A 198 27.18 25.56 -7.88
CA ARG A 198 26.31 26.28 -8.83
C ARG A 198 25.05 25.50 -9.19
N LYS A 199 25.15 24.20 -9.51
CA LYS A 199 23.98 23.37 -9.84
C LYS A 199 23.02 23.21 -8.65
N ARG A 200 23.56 23.12 -7.43
CA ARG A 200 22.75 23.07 -6.21
C ARG A 200 21.97 24.36 -6.02
N LEU A 201 22.62 25.51 -6.19
CA LEU A 201 21.96 26.81 -6.06
C LEU A 201 20.89 27.03 -7.15
N THR A 202 21.17 26.65 -8.40
CA THR A 202 20.17 26.73 -9.48
C THR A 202 19.00 25.80 -9.22
N THR A 203 19.26 24.59 -8.70
CA THR A 203 18.20 23.63 -8.36
C THR A 203 17.32 24.17 -7.24
N LEU A 204 17.94 24.71 -6.18
CA LEU A 204 17.24 25.35 -5.08
C LEU A 204 16.36 26.50 -5.59
N ALA A 205 16.92 27.43 -6.37
CA ALA A 205 16.18 28.57 -6.88
C ALA A 205 15.00 28.15 -7.78
N VAL A 206 15.25 27.26 -8.75
CA VAL A 206 14.20 26.79 -9.68
C VAL A 206 13.12 26.00 -8.93
N ALA A 207 13.49 25.11 -8.02
CA ALA A 207 12.53 24.31 -7.26
C ALA A 207 11.70 25.17 -6.29
N THR A 208 12.32 26.14 -5.61
CA THR A 208 11.61 27.09 -4.74
C THR A 208 10.63 27.95 -5.54
N VAL A 209 11.08 28.56 -6.65
CA VAL A 209 10.22 29.42 -7.47
C VAL A 209 9.09 28.62 -8.11
N SER A 210 9.38 27.43 -8.66
CA SER A 210 8.35 26.59 -9.27
C SER A 210 7.33 26.07 -8.25
N THR A 211 7.77 25.64 -7.07
CA THR A 211 6.87 25.23 -5.98
C THR A 211 6.01 26.40 -5.52
N GLY A 212 6.60 27.58 -5.32
CA GLY A 212 5.87 28.77 -4.89
C GLY A 212 4.87 29.26 -5.92
N ALA A 213 5.24 29.27 -7.20
CA ALA A 213 4.34 29.61 -8.30
C ALA A 213 3.17 28.62 -8.41
N LEU A 214 3.44 27.33 -8.25
CA LEU A 214 2.40 26.30 -8.26
C LEU A 214 1.45 26.47 -7.07
N LEU A 215 1.97 26.61 -5.85
CA LEU A 215 1.12 26.81 -4.66
C LEU A 215 0.32 28.10 -4.74
N ALA A 216 0.90 29.18 -5.25
CA ALA A 216 0.21 30.45 -5.48
C ALA A 216 -0.92 30.27 -6.51
N TYR A 217 -0.65 29.57 -7.61
CA TYR A 217 -1.65 29.24 -8.62
C TYR A 217 -2.81 28.45 -8.01
N LEU A 218 -2.53 27.36 -7.30
CA LEU A 218 -3.56 26.51 -6.66
C LEU A 218 -4.40 27.30 -5.64
N ASN A 219 -3.77 28.20 -4.88
CA ASN A 219 -4.44 29.06 -3.92
C ASN A 219 -5.33 30.11 -4.62
N LEU A 220 -4.85 30.72 -5.71
CA LEU A 220 -5.61 31.72 -6.47
C LEU A 220 -6.80 31.12 -7.24
N THR A 221 -6.68 29.88 -7.73
CA THR A 221 -7.76 29.20 -8.45
C THR A 221 -8.77 28.52 -7.54
N GLY A 222 -8.57 28.54 -6.22
CA GLY A 222 -9.42 27.81 -5.27
C GLY A 222 -9.37 26.29 -5.44
N TRP A 223 -8.26 25.76 -5.99
CA TRP A 223 -8.15 24.35 -6.36
C TRP A 223 -8.32 23.41 -5.16
N PHE A 224 -7.98 23.86 -3.96
CA PHE A 224 -8.12 23.05 -2.74
C PHE A 224 -9.58 22.80 -2.34
N SER A 225 -10.50 23.71 -2.69
CA SER A 225 -11.94 23.51 -2.47
C SER A 225 -12.56 22.64 -3.57
N THR A 226 -12.21 22.92 -4.82
CA THR A 226 -12.76 22.26 -6.01
C THR A 226 -11.64 21.75 -6.92
N PRO A 227 -10.97 20.65 -6.52
CA PRO A 227 -9.83 20.16 -7.25
C PRO A 227 -10.25 19.67 -8.64
N SER A 228 -9.52 20.09 -9.66
CA SER A 228 -9.66 19.60 -11.03
C SER A 228 -8.34 19.76 -11.78
N ILE A 229 -8.02 18.81 -12.67
CA ILE A 229 -6.91 18.92 -13.61
C ILE A 229 -7.37 19.75 -14.82
N GLY A 230 -8.62 19.54 -15.24
CA GLY A 230 -9.20 20.20 -16.39
C GLY A 230 -8.52 19.84 -17.71
N ILE A 231 -9.07 20.35 -18.82
CA ILE A 231 -8.53 20.10 -20.15
C ILE A 231 -7.10 20.62 -20.30
N VAL A 232 -6.77 21.76 -19.69
CA VAL A 232 -5.43 22.36 -19.77
C VAL A 232 -4.38 21.45 -19.14
N GLY A 233 -4.67 20.91 -17.94
CA GLY A 233 -3.77 19.98 -17.28
C GLY A 233 -3.61 18.66 -18.05
N VAL A 234 -4.69 18.14 -18.64
CA VAL A 234 -4.64 16.94 -19.49
C VAL A 234 -3.82 17.18 -20.75
N VAL A 235 -3.96 18.33 -21.41
CA VAL A 235 -3.15 18.68 -22.60
C VAL A 235 -1.67 18.77 -22.24
N LEU A 236 -1.33 19.49 -21.16
CA LEU A 236 0.05 19.64 -20.72
C LEU A 236 0.69 18.30 -20.36
N THR A 237 -0.01 17.47 -19.59
CA THR A 237 0.47 16.14 -19.18
C THR A 237 0.56 15.18 -20.36
N ALA A 238 -0.39 15.20 -21.30
CA ALA A 238 -0.36 14.34 -22.48
C ALA A 238 0.81 14.68 -23.41
N VAL A 239 1.06 15.97 -23.66
CA VAL A 239 2.22 16.42 -24.45
C VAL A 239 3.53 16.10 -23.74
N ALA A 240 3.61 16.37 -22.43
CA ALA A 240 4.79 16.04 -21.63
C ALA A 240 5.06 14.53 -21.59
N ALA A 241 4.03 13.70 -21.44
CA ALA A 241 4.15 12.24 -21.49
C ALA A 241 4.63 11.77 -22.86
N ALA A 242 4.05 12.28 -23.95
CA ALA A 242 4.46 11.93 -25.31
C ALA A 242 5.94 12.27 -25.57
N LEU A 243 6.39 13.46 -25.18
CA LEU A 243 7.79 13.88 -25.34
C LEU A 243 8.73 13.11 -24.41
N GLY A 244 8.37 13.03 -23.12
CA GLY A 244 9.21 12.42 -22.08
C GLY A 244 9.40 10.93 -22.30
N VAL A 245 8.33 10.18 -22.52
CA VAL A 245 8.39 8.73 -22.76
C VAL A 245 9.15 8.43 -24.06
N THR A 246 8.95 9.22 -25.12
CA THR A 246 9.69 9.07 -26.38
C THR A 246 11.18 9.36 -26.18
N ALA A 247 11.52 10.45 -25.47
CA ALA A 247 12.90 10.82 -25.19
C ALA A 247 13.65 9.72 -24.42
N ILE A 248 12.99 9.09 -23.44
CA ILE A 248 13.58 8.04 -22.60
C ILE A 248 13.64 6.70 -23.33
N SER A 249 12.63 6.36 -24.13
CA SER A 249 12.49 5.03 -24.72
C SER A 249 13.31 4.85 -25.99
N VAL A 250 13.21 5.78 -26.94
CA VAL A 250 13.80 5.65 -28.29
C VAL A 250 14.61 6.89 -28.68
N GLY A 251 14.51 7.98 -27.91
CA GLY A 251 15.12 9.27 -28.20
C GLY A 251 14.29 10.11 -29.17
N LEU A 252 14.32 11.43 -28.98
CA LEU A 252 13.49 12.37 -29.76
C LEU A 252 13.83 12.43 -31.26
N LYS A 253 14.97 11.86 -31.68
CA LYS A 253 15.38 11.79 -33.08
C LYS A 253 14.52 10.82 -33.90
N ASN A 254 13.89 9.82 -33.26
CA ASN A 254 12.99 8.89 -33.96
C ASN A 254 11.64 9.57 -34.25
N ARG A 255 11.48 10.13 -35.45
CA ARG A 255 10.29 10.87 -35.86
C ARG A 255 9.02 10.01 -35.93
N ASN A 256 9.15 8.73 -36.26
CA ASN A 256 8.00 7.82 -36.35
C ASN A 256 7.43 7.51 -34.95
N ALA A 257 8.29 7.16 -34.01
CA ALA A 257 7.89 6.94 -32.62
C ALA A 257 7.32 8.22 -31.98
N LEU A 258 7.94 9.38 -32.26
CA LEU A 258 7.44 10.67 -31.78
C LEU A 258 6.04 10.99 -32.34
N ARG A 259 5.81 10.78 -33.63
CA ARG A 259 4.49 10.96 -34.25
C ARG A 259 3.46 10.02 -33.63
N GLY A 260 3.80 8.75 -33.43
CA GLY A 260 2.92 7.78 -32.75
C GLY A 260 2.50 8.24 -31.35
N SER A 261 3.46 8.67 -30.54
CA SER A 261 3.20 9.20 -29.19
C SER A 261 2.37 10.50 -29.20
N LEU A 262 2.65 11.41 -30.13
CA LEU A 262 1.88 12.66 -30.25
C LEU A 262 0.44 12.43 -30.73
N VAL A 263 0.22 11.51 -31.67
CA VAL A 263 -1.13 11.11 -32.10
C VAL A 263 -1.87 10.45 -30.93
N THR A 264 -1.19 9.61 -30.16
CA THR A 264 -1.77 9.02 -28.95
C THR A 264 -2.18 10.10 -27.93
N ALA A 265 -1.35 11.12 -27.75
CA ALA A 265 -1.69 12.28 -26.93
C ALA A 265 -2.91 13.05 -27.46
N ALA A 266 -2.96 13.32 -28.77
CA ALA A 266 -4.10 14.00 -29.39
C ALA A 266 -5.41 13.21 -29.23
N VAL A 267 -5.36 11.87 -29.38
CA VAL A 267 -6.52 10.99 -29.15
C VAL A 267 -6.97 11.07 -27.70
N GLY A 268 -6.05 10.99 -26.73
CA GLY A 268 -6.38 11.11 -25.31
C GLY A 268 -7.01 12.47 -24.94
N ILE A 269 -6.49 13.56 -25.51
CA ILE A 269 -7.05 14.91 -25.35
C ILE A 269 -8.46 14.98 -25.95
N ALA A 270 -8.68 14.44 -27.14
CA ALA A 270 -9.99 14.43 -27.79
C ALA A 270 -11.03 13.60 -27.03
N LEU A 271 -10.59 12.52 -26.37
CA LEU A 271 -11.45 11.66 -25.56
C LEU A 271 -11.80 12.25 -24.18
N TYR A 272 -11.17 13.34 -23.75
CA TYR A 272 -11.41 13.94 -22.44
C TYR A 272 -12.90 14.24 -22.19
N TYR A 273 -13.54 15.05 -23.04
CA TYR A 273 -14.95 15.43 -22.86
C TYR A 273 -15.94 14.26 -23.01
N PRO A 274 -15.80 13.38 -24.02
CA PRO A 274 -16.61 12.16 -24.08
C PRO A 274 -16.53 11.30 -22.81
N MET A 275 -15.32 11.16 -22.25
CA MET A 275 -15.11 10.38 -21.03
C MET A 275 -15.78 11.04 -19.83
N THR A 276 -15.58 12.34 -19.61
CA THR A 276 -16.11 13.06 -18.45
C THR A 276 -17.63 13.18 -18.50
N TRP A 277 -18.23 13.46 -19.65
CA TRP A 277 -19.68 13.64 -19.76
C TRP A 277 -20.43 12.31 -19.70
N TYR A 278 -20.02 11.31 -20.49
CA TYR A 278 -20.81 10.10 -20.68
C TYR A 278 -20.29 8.93 -19.85
N VAL A 279 -19.00 8.60 -19.97
CA VAL A 279 -18.45 7.35 -19.45
C VAL A 279 -18.36 7.38 -17.92
N PHE A 280 -17.97 8.51 -17.34
CA PHE A 280 -17.77 8.61 -15.89
C PHE A 280 -19.04 8.34 -15.09
N ARG A 281 -20.22 8.72 -15.59
CA ARG A 281 -21.51 8.53 -14.90
C ARG A 281 -21.86 7.05 -14.68
N PHE A 282 -21.48 6.19 -15.61
CA PHE A 282 -21.80 4.75 -15.59
C PHE A 282 -20.58 3.89 -15.26
N MET A 283 -19.52 4.50 -14.71
CA MET A 283 -18.28 3.79 -14.42
C MET A 283 -18.52 2.69 -13.39
N THR A 284 -17.99 1.50 -13.69
CA THR A 284 -17.96 0.33 -12.80
C THR A 284 -16.56 -0.27 -12.83
N LEU A 285 -16.19 -1.08 -11.83
CA LEU A 285 -14.86 -1.68 -11.77
C LEU A 285 -14.50 -2.50 -13.05
N PRO A 286 -15.39 -3.35 -13.61
CA PRO A 286 -15.07 -4.06 -14.85
C PRO A 286 -14.88 -3.13 -16.05
N LEU A 287 -15.70 -2.08 -16.17
CA LEU A 287 -15.55 -1.10 -17.24
C LEU A 287 -14.25 -0.31 -17.11
N PHE A 288 -13.88 0.08 -15.89
CA PHE A 288 -12.62 0.76 -15.60
C PHE A 288 -11.41 -0.08 -16.02
N LEU A 289 -11.39 -1.36 -15.62
CA LEU A 289 -10.34 -2.31 -16.01
C LEU A 289 -10.34 -2.55 -17.53
N GLY A 290 -11.52 -2.67 -18.14
CA GLY A 290 -11.67 -2.81 -19.59
C GLY A 290 -11.10 -1.62 -20.36
N LEU A 291 -11.36 -0.39 -19.89
CA LEU A 291 -10.84 0.84 -20.48
C LEU A 291 -9.33 0.99 -20.28
N ALA A 292 -8.79 0.54 -19.14
CA ALA A 292 -7.35 0.51 -18.91
C ALA A 292 -6.63 -0.46 -19.87
N VAL A 293 -7.21 -1.64 -20.13
CA VAL A 293 -6.66 -2.58 -21.13
C VAL A 293 -6.81 -1.99 -22.53
N LEU A 294 -7.98 -1.42 -22.84
CA LEU A 294 -8.23 -0.79 -24.14
C LEU A 294 -7.27 0.36 -24.41
N SER A 295 -6.93 1.19 -23.42
CA SER A 295 -5.99 2.30 -23.60
C SER A 295 -4.59 1.80 -23.99
N VAL A 296 -4.12 0.71 -23.39
CA VAL A 296 -2.86 0.05 -23.76
C VAL A 296 -2.92 -0.47 -25.20
N VAL A 297 -4.01 -1.17 -25.55
CA VAL A 297 -4.18 -1.77 -26.89
C VAL A 297 -4.25 -0.69 -27.98
N VAL A 298 -5.05 0.35 -27.77
CA VAL A 298 -5.21 1.46 -28.72
C VAL A 298 -3.92 2.24 -28.86
N GLY A 299 -3.25 2.60 -27.76
CA GLY A 299 -1.94 3.26 -27.81
C GLY A 299 -0.88 2.42 -28.51
N GLY A 300 -0.86 1.11 -28.23
CA GLY A 300 0.02 0.16 -28.89
C GLY A 300 -0.26 0.05 -30.40
N ALA A 301 -1.53 -0.01 -30.80
CA ALA A 301 -1.94 -0.07 -32.19
C ALA A 301 -1.55 1.21 -32.96
N ILE A 302 -1.82 2.39 -32.39
CA ILE A 302 -1.40 3.68 -32.96
C ILE A 302 0.11 3.68 -33.20
N GLY A 303 0.89 3.31 -32.18
CA GLY A 303 2.35 3.24 -32.29
C GLY A 303 2.84 2.18 -33.28
N TYR A 304 2.15 1.03 -33.39
CA TYR A 304 2.47 -0.04 -34.32
C TYR A 304 2.29 0.40 -35.78
N PHE A 305 1.15 1.01 -36.11
CA PHE A 305 0.84 1.46 -37.48
C PHE A 305 1.66 2.68 -37.90
N LEU A 306 1.96 3.61 -36.99
CA LEU A 306 2.76 4.81 -37.29
C LEU A 306 4.28 4.58 -37.18
N GLY A 307 4.71 3.45 -36.61
CA GLY A 307 6.13 3.18 -36.31
C GLY A 307 7.02 2.83 -37.51
N GLY A 308 6.44 2.50 -38.66
CA GLY A 308 7.19 2.11 -39.86
C GLY A 308 8.13 0.93 -39.59
N ARG A 309 9.44 1.14 -39.80
CA ARG A 309 10.47 0.09 -39.59
C ARG A 309 10.65 -0.30 -38.11
N ASP A 310 10.39 0.62 -37.18
CA ASP A 310 10.54 0.40 -35.73
C ASP A 310 9.18 0.15 -35.03
N ARG A 311 8.23 -0.50 -35.73
CA ARG A 311 6.85 -0.72 -35.28
C ARG A 311 6.70 -1.18 -33.83
N TRP A 312 7.54 -2.10 -33.36
CA TRP A 312 7.46 -2.62 -32.00
C TRP A 312 7.97 -1.65 -30.93
N GLN A 313 9.01 -0.87 -31.24
CA GLN A 313 9.55 0.13 -30.31
C GLN A 313 8.58 1.32 -30.19
N SER A 314 8.01 1.73 -31.33
CA SER A 314 6.97 2.75 -31.41
C SER A 314 5.70 2.31 -30.67
N ALA A 315 5.20 1.08 -30.91
CA ALA A 315 4.05 0.51 -30.20
C ALA A 315 4.23 0.53 -28.68
N ARG A 316 5.37 0.06 -28.18
CA ARG A 316 5.66 0.09 -26.73
C ARG A 316 5.67 1.51 -26.17
N THR A 317 6.27 2.46 -26.89
CA THR A 317 6.37 3.85 -26.44
C THR A 317 4.98 4.49 -26.40
N SER A 318 4.18 4.36 -27.46
CA SER A 318 2.82 4.89 -27.51
C SER A 318 1.87 4.22 -26.51
N ALA A 319 2.02 2.91 -26.25
CA ALA A 319 1.27 2.22 -25.20
C ALA A 319 1.58 2.76 -23.78
N ILE A 320 2.84 3.09 -23.50
CA ILE A 320 3.19 3.72 -22.21
C ILE A 320 2.58 5.13 -22.12
N VAL A 321 2.60 5.89 -23.21
CA VAL A 321 1.98 7.23 -23.28
C VAL A 321 0.47 7.15 -23.05
N SER A 322 -0.25 6.22 -23.68
CA SER A 322 -1.69 6.05 -23.48
C SER A 322 -2.03 5.67 -22.05
N VAL A 323 -1.23 4.82 -21.39
CA VAL A 323 -1.41 4.48 -19.97
C VAL A 323 -1.33 5.72 -19.11
N ILE A 324 -0.29 6.54 -19.27
CA ILE A 324 -0.11 7.77 -18.49
C ILE A 324 -1.30 8.71 -18.68
N ILE A 325 -1.73 8.94 -19.93
CA ILE A 325 -2.86 9.83 -20.21
C ILE A 325 -4.17 9.26 -19.63
N SER A 326 -4.42 7.96 -19.81
CA SER A 326 -5.62 7.32 -19.26
C SER A 326 -5.65 7.35 -17.73
N ALA A 327 -4.48 7.25 -17.07
CA ALA A 327 -4.36 7.40 -15.62
C ALA A 327 -4.67 8.84 -15.18
N VAL A 328 -4.19 9.86 -15.90
CA VAL A 328 -4.53 11.27 -15.62
C VAL A 328 -6.02 11.52 -15.80
N ILE A 329 -6.64 10.99 -16.87
CA ILE A 329 -8.09 11.11 -17.09
C ILE A 329 -8.86 10.35 -15.99
N ALA A 330 -8.42 9.17 -15.57
CA ALA A 330 -9.02 8.44 -14.45
C ALA A 330 -8.93 9.22 -13.13
N LEU A 331 -7.80 9.89 -12.87
CA LEU A 331 -7.64 10.76 -11.70
C LEU A 331 -8.61 11.94 -11.76
N GLU A 332 -8.83 12.55 -12.93
CA GLU A 332 -9.86 13.58 -13.11
C GLU A 332 -11.25 13.07 -12.70
N GLY A 333 -11.56 11.80 -12.95
CA GLY A 333 -12.82 11.19 -12.49
C GLY A 333 -13.03 11.32 -10.98
N HIS A 334 -12.01 11.02 -10.18
CA HIS A 334 -12.10 11.21 -8.73
C HIS A 334 -12.17 12.69 -8.32
N LEU A 335 -11.42 13.57 -8.99
CA LEU A 335 -11.43 14.99 -8.67
C LEU A 335 -12.76 15.66 -9.04
N PHE A 336 -13.36 15.26 -10.17
CA PHE A 336 -14.66 15.74 -10.61
C PHE A 336 -15.77 15.44 -9.60
N TYR A 337 -15.78 14.24 -9.01
CA TYR A 337 -16.75 13.82 -7.99
C TYR A 337 -16.31 14.18 -6.55
N TRP A 338 -15.22 14.94 -6.38
CA TRP A 338 -14.75 15.38 -5.06
C TRP A 338 -15.81 16.19 -4.31
N ASN A 339 -16.44 17.15 -4.99
CA ASN A 339 -17.43 18.03 -4.37
C ASN A 339 -18.69 17.25 -3.92
N ASP A 340 -19.08 16.22 -4.67
CA ASP A 340 -20.20 15.33 -4.33
C ASP A 340 -19.88 14.50 -3.08
N TYR A 341 -18.63 14.02 -2.96
CA TYR A 341 -18.16 13.31 -1.77
C TYR A 341 -18.05 14.26 -0.56
N PHE A 342 -17.40 15.41 -0.72
CA PHE A 342 -17.13 16.39 0.33
C PHE A 342 -18.41 16.93 0.98
N ASN A 343 -19.42 17.28 0.16
CA ASN A 343 -20.69 17.82 0.62
C ASN A 343 -21.74 16.76 0.98
N SER A 344 -21.40 15.47 0.89
CA SER A 344 -22.33 14.41 1.29
C SER A 344 -22.65 14.54 2.79
N THR A 345 -23.89 14.23 3.17
CA THR A 345 -24.36 14.37 4.56
C THR A 345 -23.58 13.50 5.56
N ARG A 346 -22.90 12.45 5.08
CA ARG A 346 -22.08 11.54 5.89
C ARG A 346 -20.67 12.08 6.13
N ILE A 347 -20.08 12.76 5.15
CA ILE A 347 -18.71 13.30 5.22
C ILE A 347 -18.70 14.71 5.81
N ASN A 348 -19.71 15.51 5.50
CA ASN A 348 -19.96 16.82 6.10
C ASN A 348 -18.71 17.73 6.13
N GLY A 349 -18.03 17.84 4.98
CA GLY A 349 -16.84 18.70 4.83
C GLY A 349 -15.55 18.17 5.46
N ARG A 350 -15.50 16.93 5.96
CA ARG A 350 -14.31 16.33 6.58
C ARG A 350 -13.89 15.05 5.84
N PRO A 351 -13.30 15.17 4.64
CA PRO A 351 -13.09 14.07 3.72
C PRO A 351 -12.05 13.05 4.19
N ILE A 352 -11.03 13.46 4.94
CA ILE A 352 -9.97 12.55 5.41
C ILE A 352 -10.46 11.82 6.67
N ALA A 353 -10.66 10.51 6.53
CA ALA A 353 -11.18 9.67 7.59
C ALA A 353 -10.14 9.44 8.71
N THR A 354 -10.58 9.57 9.95
CA THR A 354 -9.77 9.27 11.15
C THR A 354 -10.10 7.91 11.76
N PHE A 355 -11.20 7.30 11.34
CA PHE A 355 -11.72 6.05 11.89
C PHE A 355 -12.47 5.24 10.83
N GLY A 356 -12.36 3.91 10.89
CA GLY A 356 -13.12 2.99 10.05
C GLY A 356 -12.44 2.64 8.74
N SER A 357 -12.98 1.64 8.03
CA SER A 357 -12.48 1.17 6.74
C SER A 357 -13.25 1.72 5.53
N ALA A 358 -14.46 2.21 5.75
CA ALA A 358 -15.31 2.87 4.76
C ALA A 358 -16.41 3.66 5.50
N THR A 359 -17.05 4.60 4.79
CA THR A 359 -18.21 5.32 5.32
C THR A 359 -19.50 4.49 5.16
N PRO A 360 -20.18 4.09 6.25
CA PRO A 360 -21.38 3.27 6.16
C PRO A 360 -22.52 4.00 5.44
N ASN A 361 -23.14 3.32 4.46
CA ASN A 361 -24.29 3.82 3.70
C ASN A 361 -24.05 5.19 3.02
N LEU A 362 -22.83 5.45 2.55
CA LEU A 362 -22.50 6.66 1.78
C LEU A 362 -23.26 6.74 0.45
N GLY A 363 -23.49 5.59 -0.20
CA GLY A 363 -24.03 5.54 -1.55
C GLY A 363 -23.04 6.10 -2.58
N GLY A 364 -23.55 6.62 -3.70
CA GLY A 364 -22.73 7.24 -4.75
C GLY A 364 -22.23 6.26 -5.83
N ASN A 365 -21.62 6.83 -6.87
CA ASN A 365 -21.06 6.08 -7.99
C ASN A 365 -19.65 5.54 -7.67
N PHE A 366 -19.04 4.85 -8.63
CA PHE A 366 -17.69 4.31 -8.53
C PHE A 366 -16.64 5.33 -8.07
N TRP A 367 -16.73 6.58 -8.54
CA TRP A 367 -15.76 7.62 -8.21
C TRP A 367 -15.86 8.08 -6.76
N VAL A 368 -17.08 8.30 -6.25
CA VAL A 368 -17.33 8.65 -4.85
C VAL A 368 -16.86 7.54 -3.92
N GLN A 369 -17.18 6.28 -4.22
CA GLN A 369 -16.72 5.13 -3.44
C GLN A 369 -15.20 4.97 -3.48
N GLY A 370 -14.57 5.28 -4.62
CA GLY A 370 -13.12 5.27 -4.76
C GLY A 370 -12.43 6.35 -3.91
N ILE A 371 -13.02 7.55 -3.81
CA ILE A 371 -12.53 8.61 -2.93
C ILE A 371 -12.65 8.16 -1.46
N ASP A 372 -13.80 7.64 -1.05
CA ASP A 372 -14.01 7.11 0.30
C ASP A 372 -12.99 6.03 0.67
N THR A 373 -12.80 5.04 -0.21
CA THR A 373 -11.81 3.98 0.01
C THR A 373 -10.40 4.54 0.14
N PHE A 374 -10.04 5.53 -0.69
CA PHE A 374 -8.73 6.16 -0.66
C PHE A 374 -8.51 6.97 0.63
N THR A 375 -9.47 7.78 1.06
CA THR A 375 -9.35 8.62 2.26
C THR A 375 -9.28 7.78 3.53
N HIS A 376 -9.98 6.64 3.57
CA HIS A 376 -9.88 5.65 4.65
C HIS A 376 -8.53 4.92 4.66
N LEU A 377 -7.99 4.56 3.49
CA LEU A 377 -6.68 3.90 3.39
C LEU A 377 -5.50 4.84 3.64
N LEU A 378 -5.63 6.14 3.40
CA LEU A 378 -4.53 7.10 3.38
C LEU A 378 -3.63 7.02 4.63
N LEU A 379 -4.20 7.25 5.83
CA LEU A 379 -3.41 7.34 7.06
C LEU A 379 -2.85 5.99 7.51
N PRO A 380 -3.64 4.90 7.56
CA PRO A 380 -3.13 3.57 7.92
C PRO A 380 -2.00 3.13 6.97
N THR A 381 -2.14 3.39 5.68
CA THR A 381 -1.13 3.03 4.67
C THR A 381 0.15 3.82 4.87
N ILE A 382 0.07 5.14 5.09
CA ILE A 382 1.24 5.97 5.42
C ILE A 382 1.95 5.46 6.68
N ALA A 383 1.20 5.11 7.72
CA ALA A 383 1.76 4.61 8.97
C ALA A 383 2.58 3.32 8.76
N ILE A 384 2.03 2.36 8.00
CA ILE A 384 2.73 1.12 7.66
C ILE A 384 3.92 1.39 6.74
N ILE A 385 3.77 2.24 5.72
CA ILE A 385 4.86 2.60 4.80
C ILE A 385 6.04 3.17 5.58
N LEU A 386 5.83 4.10 6.52
CA LEU A 386 6.92 4.76 7.25
C LEU A 386 7.78 3.76 8.04
N ILE A 387 7.15 2.75 8.64
CA ILE A 387 7.85 1.70 9.40
C ILE A 387 8.59 0.76 8.46
N SER A 388 7.91 0.22 7.44
CA SER A 388 8.52 -0.67 6.45
C SER A 388 9.65 0.02 5.68
N PHE A 389 9.48 1.32 5.36
CA PHE A 389 10.45 2.14 4.64
C PHE A 389 11.79 2.20 5.37
N ALA A 390 11.78 2.40 6.69
CA ALA A 390 13.00 2.51 7.48
C ALA A 390 13.83 1.20 7.44
N GLY A 391 13.17 0.06 7.63
CA GLY A 391 13.79 -1.26 7.54
C GLY A 391 14.33 -1.53 6.13
N LEU A 392 13.46 -1.44 5.12
CA LEU A 392 13.81 -1.75 3.74
C LEU A 392 14.93 -0.85 3.19
N THR A 393 14.90 0.45 3.49
CA THR A 393 15.96 1.38 3.06
C THR A 393 17.30 0.98 3.63
N ARG A 394 17.36 0.65 4.93
CA ARG A 394 18.59 0.25 5.62
C ARG A 394 19.17 -1.05 5.05
N TYR A 395 18.35 -2.09 4.92
CA TYR A 395 18.80 -3.38 4.39
C TYR A 395 19.21 -3.29 2.93
N THR A 396 18.43 -2.58 2.12
CA THR A 396 18.74 -2.35 0.70
C THR A 396 20.05 -1.59 0.54
N ARG A 397 20.24 -0.53 1.32
CA ARG A 397 21.49 0.25 1.29
C ARG A 397 22.69 -0.61 1.67
N SER A 398 22.58 -1.38 2.75
CA SER A 398 23.66 -2.26 3.21
C SER A 398 24.04 -3.30 2.15
N SER A 399 23.05 -4.00 1.59
CA SER A 399 23.28 -5.02 0.57
C SER A 399 23.86 -4.43 -0.72
N MET A 400 23.36 -3.26 -1.15
CA MET A 400 23.92 -2.57 -2.31
C MET A 400 25.38 -2.14 -2.09
N LEU A 401 25.74 -1.63 -0.92
CA LEU A 401 27.13 -1.26 -0.60
C LEU A 401 28.05 -2.49 -0.59
N GLU A 402 27.61 -3.59 0.01
CA GLU A 402 28.36 -4.85 0.03
C GLU A 402 28.61 -5.37 -1.38
N VAL A 403 27.55 -5.47 -2.20
CA VAL A 403 27.63 -5.95 -3.58
C VAL A 403 28.51 -5.05 -4.44
N MET A 404 28.41 -3.73 -4.29
CA MET A 404 29.19 -2.78 -5.08
C MET A 404 30.70 -2.84 -4.81
N ASN A 405 31.11 -3.43 -3.68
CA ASN A 405 32.51 -3.64 -3.30
C ASN A 405 33.09 -4.99 -3.76
N GLN A 406 32.29 -5.85 -4.40
CA GLN A 406 32.73 -7.17 -4.88
C GLN A 406 33.62 -7.08 -6.12
N ASP A 407 34.54 -8.05 -6.27
CA ASP A 407 35.53 -8.05 -7.36
C ASP A 407 34.89 -8.14 -8.75
N TYR A 408 33.79 -8.88 -8.92
CA TYR A 408 33.09 -8.96 -10.21
C TYR A 408 32.52 -7.60 -10.66
N ILE A 409 32.20 -6.70 -9.73
CA ILE A 409 31.78 -5.33 -10.05
C ILE A 409 32.98 -4.51 -10.54
N ARG A 410 34.14 -4.67 -9.91
CA ARG A 410 35.39 -4.05 -10.37
C ARG A 410 35.77 -4.55 -11.77
N THR A 411 35.67 -5.85 -12.03
CA THR A 411 35.86 -6.43 -13.36
C THR A 411 34.88 -5.84 -14.38
N ALA A 412 33.58 -5.75 -14.03
CA ALA A 412 32.57 -5.16 -14.91
C ALA A 412 32.89 -3.70 -15.28
N ARG A 413 33.39 -2.89 -14.33
CA ARG A 413 33.85 -1.52 -14.59
C ARG A 413 35.11 -1.50 -15.45
N SER A 414 36.07 -2.38 -15.20
CA SER A 414 37.32 -2.47 -15.99
C SER A 414 37.06 -2.85 -17.45
N LYS A 415 35.99 -3.60 -17.73
CA LYS A 415 35.52 -3.92 -19.08
C LYS A 415 34.82 -2.74 -19.78
N GLY A 416 34.77 -1.56 -19.16
CA GLY A 416 34.17 -0.35 -19.75
C GLY A 416 32.64 -0.31 -19.72
N LEU A 417 31.97 -1.19 -18.95
CA LEU A 417 30.51 -1.15 -18.83
C LEU A 417 30.05 0.15 -18.15
N THR A 418 28.97 0.74 -18.67
CA THR A 418 28.41 1.98 -18.10
C THR A 418 27.96 1.77 -16.66
N GLN A 419 28.05 2.81 -15.83
CA GLN A 419 27.62 2.76 -14.43
C GLN A 419 26.18 2.26 -14.28
N ARG A 420 25.27 2.65 -15.19
CA ARG A 420 23.88 2.18 -15.21
C ARG A 420 23.80 0.67 -15.43
N THR A 421 24.57 0.11 -16.37
CA THR A 421 24.61 -1.33 -16.62
C THR A 421 25.19 -2.08 -15.43
N VAL A 422 26.29 -1.59 -14.85
CA VAL A 422 26.90 -2.17 -13.65
C VAL A 422 25.91 -2.21 -12.49
N VAL A 423 25.21 -1.10 -12.23
CA VAL A 423 24.24 -1.00 -11.13
C VAL A 423 23.02 -1.88 -11.39
N VAL A 424 22.31 -1.69 -12.51
CA VAL A 424 21.00 -2.33 -12.73
C VAL A 424 21.15 -3.82 -13.05
N ARG A 425 22.17 -4.20 -13.81
CA ARG A 425 22.31 -5.57 -14.34
C ARG A 425 23.17 -6.47 -13.45
N HIS A 426 24.21 -5.91 -12.83
CA HIS A 426 25.18 -6.70 -12.06
C HIS A 426 25.02 -6.52 -10.55
N ALA A 427 24.86 -5.29 -10.05
CA ALA A 427 24.77 -5.07 -8.61
C ALA A 427 23.37 -5.36 -8.07
N LEU A 428 22.35 -4.69 -8.61
CA LEU A 428 20.97 -4.74 -8.12
C LEU A 428 20.42 -6.16 -8.06
N ARG A 429 20.62 -6.94 -9.11
CA ARG A 429 20.14 -8.33 -9.17
C ARG A 429 20.69 -9.20 -8.02
N ASN A 430 21.96 -8.99 -7.65
CA ASN A 430 22.60 -9.74 -6.57
C ASN A 430 22.26 -9.16 -5.20
N ALA A 431 22.07 -7.84 -5.10
CA ALA A 431 21.63 -7.21 -3.85
C ALA A 431 20.18 -7.58 -3.47
N LEU A 432 19.33 -7.87 -4.47
CA LEU A 432 17.95 -8.29 -4.24
C LEU A 432 17.81 -9.69 -3.62
N ILE A 433 18.84 -10.53 -3.66
CA ILE A 433 18.79 -11.91 -3.14
C ILE A 433 18.39 -11.93 -1.65
N PRO A 434 19.15 -11.30 -0.73
CA PRO A 434 18.75 -11.24 0.68
C PRO A 434 17.51 -10.37 0.90
N ILE A 435 17.30 -9.33 0.10
CA ILE A 435 16.18 -8.40 0.26
C ILE A 435 14.84 -9.09 -0.04
N ALA A 436 14.79 -9.98 -1.03
CA ALA A 436 13.58 -10.73 -1.37
C ALA A 436 13.12 -11.62 -0.20
N THR A 437 14.07 -12.25 0.51
CA THR A 437 13.78 -13.02 1.72
C THR A 437 13.25 -12.12 2.84
N ILE A 438 13.88 -10.97 3.09
CA ILE A 438 13.42 -10.01 4.11
C ILE A 438 11.99 -9.53 3.79
N ILE A 439 11.72 -9.14 2.54
CA ILE A 439 10.39 -8.69 2.11
C ILE A 439 9.32 -9.77 2.38
N ALA A 440 9.61 -11.03 2.06
CA ALA A 440 8.68 -12.12 2.29
C ALA A 440 8.39 -12.33 3.78
N LEU A 441 9.42 -12.31 4.63
CA LEU A 441 9.27 -12.41 6.08
C LEU A 441 8.50 -11.21 6.66
N ASP A 442 8.80 -9.99 6.20
CA ASP A 442 8.14 -8.76 6.61
C ASP A 442 6.64 -8.79 6.30
N ILE A 443 6.22 -9.28 5.13
CA ILE A 443 4.79 -9.41 4.80
C ILE A 443 4.10 -10.34 5.82
N GLY A 444 4.71 -11.48 6.12
CA GLY A 444 4.17 -12.42 7.11
C GLY A 444 4.05 -11.81 8.51
N ALA A 445 5.04 -11.01 8.93
CA ALA A 445 5.06 -10.32 10.21
C ALA A 445 4.05 -9.16 10.26
N LEU A 446 3.90 -8.39 9.17
CA LEU A 446 3.00 -7.24 9.09
C LEU A 446 1.54 -7.63 9.23
N ILE A 447 1.13 -8.81 8.75
CA ILE A 447 -0.25 -9.28 8.91
C ILE A 447 -0.61 -9.46 10.40
N GLY A 448 0.33 -9.98 11.21
CA GLY A 448 0.16 -10.08 12.66
C GLY A 448 0.37 -8.73 13.39
N GLY A 449 1.31 -7.90 12.92
CA GLY A 449 1.63 -6.60 13.51
C GLY A 449 0.62 -5.48 13.18
N ALA A 450 -0.17 -5.65 12.12
CA ALA A 450 -1.18 -4.68 11.67
C ALA A 450 -2.27 -4.45 12.72
N VAL A 451 -2.43 -5.34 13.70
CA VAL A 451 -3.40 -5.22 14.80
C VAL A 451 -3.34 -3.85 15.48
N ILE A 452 -2.15 -3.32 15.73
CA ILE A 452 -2.00 -2.02 16.40
C ILE A 452 -2.48 -0.90 15.49
N THR A 453 -2.07 -0.91 14.22
CA THR A 453 -2.50 0.08 13.23
C THR A 453 -4.02 0.04 13.05
N GLU A 454 -4.59 -1.16 12.90
CA GLU A 454 -6.02 -1.36 12.75
C GLU A 454 -6.80 -0.90 13.98
N PHE A 455 -6.30 -1.19 15.17
CA PHE A 455 -6.91 -0.72 16.42
C PHE A 455 -6.91 0.80 16.51
N VAL A 456 -5.76 1.44 16.29
CA VAL A 456 -5.64 2.89 16.40
C VAL A 456 -6.54 3.58 15.38
N PHE A 457 -6.60 3.11 14.13
CA PHE A 457 -7.44 3.69 13.09
C PHE A 457 -8.88 3.14 13.07
N GLY A 458 -9.26 2.25 13.98
CA GLY A 458 -10.58 1.62 13.97
C GLY A 458 -10.89 0.85 12.69
N TRP A 459 -9.86 0.34 12.00
CA TRP A 459 -9.99 -0.40 10.76
C TRP A 459 -10.70 -1.73 11.02
N SER A 460 -11.72 -2.04 10.22
CA SER A 460 -12.49 -3.27 10.35
C SER A 460 -11.77 -4.48 9.75
N GLY A 461 -10.57 -4.76 10.28
CA GLY A 461 -9.71 -5.87 9.90
C GLY A 461 -9.67 -6.99 10.94
N MET A 462 -8.78 -7.95 10.71
CA MET A 462 -8.57 -9.12 11.56
C MET A 462 -8.10 -8.74 12.97
N GLY A 463 -7.35 -7.65 13.12
CA GLY A 463 -6.91 -7.15 14.42
C GLY A 463 -8.05 -6.60 15.26
N GLN A 464 -9.06 -5.95 14.64
CA GLN A 464 -10.27 -5.56 15.36
C GLN A 464 -11.10 -6.77 15.78
N LEU A 465 -11.19 -7.81 14.93
CA LEU A 465 -11.86 -9.08 15.26
C LEU A 465 -11.17 -9.75 16.47
N PHE A 466 -9.84 -9.80 16.46
CA PHE A 466 -9.02 -10.31 17.56
C PHE A 466 -9.23 -9.51 18.85
N GLN A 467 -9.16 -8.18 18.77
CA GLN A 467 -9.28 -7.30 19.92
C GLN A 467 -10.69 -7.40 20.56
N LYS A 468 -11.75 -7.41 19.75
CA LYS A 468 -13.13 -7.58 20.25
C LYS A 468 -13.31 -8.95 20.90
N GLY A 469 -12.72 -9.99 20.33
CA GLY A 469 -12.70 -11.33 20.91
C GLY A 469 -12.01 -11.34 22.28
N LEU A 470 -10.85 -10.69 22.42
CA LEU A 470 -10.17 -10.57 23.71
C LEU A 470 -10.98 -9.81 24.76
N GLN A 471 -11.59 -8.68 24.38
CA GLN A 471 -12.40 -7.88 25.31
C GLN A 471 -13.64 -8.62 25.81
N ASN A 472 -14.26 -9.41 24.94
CA ASN A 472 -15.45 -10.19 25.28
C ASN A 472 -15.14 -11.59 25.82
N VAL A 473 -13.85 -11.94 26.01
CA VAL A 473 -13.40 -13.27 26.44
C VAL A 473 -13.97 -14.37 25.54
N ASP A 474 -13.94 -14.12 24.23
CA ASP A 474 -14.48 -14.99 23.19
C ASP A 474 -13.34 -15.68 22.42
N PRO A 475 -13.07 -16.97 22.68
CA PRO A 475 -11.98 -17.68 22.03
C PRO A 475 -12.17 -17.82 20.52
N ASN A 476 -13.40 -17.95 20.02
CA ASN A 476 -13.63 -18.35 18.62
C ASN A 476 -13.10 -17.29 17.62
N PRO A 477 -13.44 -15.99 17.73
CA PRO A 477 -12.85 -14.94 16.89
C PRO A 477 -11.34 -14.77 17.07
N VAL A 478 -10.85 -14.90 18.31
CA VAL A 478 -9.41 -14.80 18.60
C VAL A 478 -8.65 -15.90 17.88
N MET A 479 -9.17 -17.12 17.93
CA MET A 479 -8.53 -18.25 17.30
C MET A 479 -8.60 -18.20 15.77
N ALA A 480 -9.69 -17.69 15.20
CA ALA A 480 -9.77 -17.44 13.77
C ALA A 480 -8.63 -16.52 13.29
N PHE A 481 -8.35 -15.44 14.04
CA PHE A 481 -7.18 -14.59 13.81
C PHE A 481 -5.87 -15.37 13.92
N PHE A 482 -5.65 -16.15 14.99
CA PHE A 482 -4.40 -16.90 15.21
C PHE A 482 -4.12 -17.93 14.12
N VAL A 483 -5.14 -18.69 13.70
CA VAL A 483 -5.00 -19.71 12.65
C VAL A 483 -4.64 -19.06 11.32
N VAL A 484 -5.34 -17.99 10.93
CA VAL A 484 -5.08 -17.30 9.66
C VAL A 484 -3.72 -16.64 9.65
N THR A 485 -3.39 -15.88 10.70
CA THR A 485 -2.08 -15.21 10.80
C THR A 485 -0.94 -16.23 10.83
N GLY A 486 -1.07 -17.29 11.63
CA GLY A 486 -0.07 -18.36 11.70
C GLY A 486 0.10 -19.10 10.37
N LEU A 487 -0.99 -19.45 9.68
CA LEU A 487 -0.93 -20.04 8.33
C LEU A 487 -0.23 -19.10 7.34
N LEU A 488 -0.59 -17.82 7.32
CA LEU A 488 0.03 -16.83 6.45
C LEU A 488 1.52 -16.68 6.76
N THR A 489 1.92 -16.62 8.04
CA THR A 489 3.32 -16.60 8.43
C THR A 489 4.06 -17.84 7.91
N VAL A 490 3.49 -19.05 8.04
CA VAL A 490 4.10 -20.28 7.50
C VAL A 490 4.24 -20.22 5.99
N ILE A 491 3.21 -19.75 5.28
CA ILE A 491 3.23 -19.57 3.82
C ILE A 491 4.32 -18.59 3.40
N PHE A 492 4.39 -17.41 4.01
CA PHE A 492 5.38 -16.38 3.67
C PHE A 492 6.81 -16.80 4.04
N ASN A 493 6.97 -17.53 5.14
CA ASN A 493 8.22 -18.18 5.51
C ASN A 493 8.65 -19.19 4.44
N LEU A 494 7.74 -20.01 3.94
CA LEU A 494 8.05 -20.96 2.85
C LEU A 494 8.40 -20.22 1.55
N VAL A 495 7.66 -19.17 1.21
CA VAL A 495 7.97 -18.30 0.06
C VAL A 495 9.37 -17.71 0.20
N ALA A 496 9.77 -17.25 1.39
CA ALA A 496 11.10 -16.72 1.66
C ALA A 496 12.21 -17.74 1.41
N ASP A 497 12.03 -18.99 1.85
CA ASP A 497 12.98 -20.08 1.60
C ASP A 497 13.10 -20.41 0.11
N LEU A 498 11.96 -20.48 -0.58
CA LEU A 498 11.92 -20.78 -2.01
C LEU A 498 12.57 -19.67 -2.83
N LEU A 499 12.31 -18.40 -2.48
CA LEU A 499 12.97 -17.24 -3.07
C LEU A 499 14.48 -17.33 -2.86
N TYR A 500 14.93 -17.59 -1.63
CA TYR A 500 16.35 -17.73 -1.31
C TYR A 500 17.02 -18.84 -2.14
N ALA A 501 16.42 -20.04 -2.18
CA ALA A 501 16.94 -21.16 -2.97
C ALA A 501 16.93 -20.92 -4.48
N SER A 502 15.94 -20.21 -5.00
CA SER A 502 15.84 -19.89 -6.44
C SER A 502 16.81 -18.78 -6.87
N LEU A 503 17.12 -17.85 -5.97
CA LEU A 503 17.92 -16.66 -6.25
C LEU A 503 19.43 -16.90 -6.02
N ASP A 504 19.81 -17.83 -5.14
CA ASP A 504 21.21 -18.23 -4.95
C ASP A 504 21.54 -19.56 -5.67
N PRO A 505 22.19 -19.52 -6.85
CA PRO A 505 22.55 -20.73 -7.59
C PRO A 505 23.68 -21.55 -6.94
N ARG A 506 24.32 -21.04 -5.88
CA ARG A 506 25.38 -21.74 -5.14
C ARG A 506 24.81 -22.76 -4.15
N ILE A 507 23.55 -22.58 -3.77
CA ILE A 507 22.80 -23.53 -2.95
C ILE A 507 22.30 -24.65 -3.87
N ARG A 508 23.23 -25.41 -4.45
CA ARG A 508 22.90 -26.66 -5.13
C ARG A 508 22.56 -27.67 -4.04
N VAL A 509 21.27 -27.93 -3.96
CA VAL A 509 20.64 -28.81 -2.99
C VAL A 509 20.99 -30.24 -3.38
N SER A 510 22.12 -30.73 -2.86
CA SER A 510 22.39 -32.18 -2.78
C SER A 510 21.43 -32.83 -1.80
#